data_AF-A0A1M6V6H1-F1
#
_entry.id   AF-A0A1M6V6H1-F1
#
_cell.length_a   1.000
_cell.length_b   1.000
_cell.length_c   1.000
_cell.angle_alpha   90.00
_cell.angle_beta   90.00
_cell.angle_gamma   90.00
#
_symmetry.space_group_name_H-M   'P 1'
#
loop_
_entity.id
_entity.type
_entity.pdbx_description
1 polymer ?
#
loop_
_entity_poly.entity_id
_entity_poly.type
_entity_poly.pdbx_seq_one_letter_code
_entity_poly.pdbx_strand_id
1 'polypeptide(L)'
;MLNVAQTILWMARKEEEKQNSSAVKFAAEFPNIVERIKKSNPTKRKSLTSFIKDMFNFRGGFTDDEIDDVISQLQKQKVIEMDDIGRIIYL
;
A
#
# COMPACT_ATOMS: atom_id res chain seq x y z
N MET A 1 29.24 -20.38 20.58
CA MET A 1 28.49 -20.19 19.31
C MET A 1 27.13 -19.56 19.62
N LEU A 2 27.05 -18.24 19.72
CA LEU A 2 25.81 -17.49 19.96
C LEU A 2 25.88 -16.26 19.07
N ASN A 3 25.32 -16.31 17.87
CA ASN A 3 25.21 -15.12 17.02
C ASN A 3 24.04 -15.21 16.01
N VAL A 4 23.73 -16.43 15.56
CA VAL A 4 22.64 -16.65 14.59
C VAL A 4 21.26 -16.36 15.20
N ALA A 5 20.98 -16.86 16.41
CA ALA A 5 19.68 -16.64 17.07
C ALA A 5 19.41 -15.16 17.40
N GLN A 6 20.46 -14.41 17.79
CA GLN A 6 20.33 -12.97 18.04
C GLN A 6 20.11 -12.19 16.75
N THR A 7 20.73 -12.62 15.64
CA THR A 7 20.55 -12.03 14.32
C THR A 7 19.14 -12.28 13.77
N ILE A 8 18.61 -13.50 13.92
CA ILE A 8 17.24 -13.84 13.49
C ILE A 8 16.20 -13.00 14.25
N LEU A 9 16.38 -12.80 15.57
CA LEU A 9 15.48 -11.96 16.36
C LEU A 9 15.55 -10.48 15.95
N TRP A 10 16.74 -9.97 15.65
CA TRP A 10 16.93 -8.60 15.15
C TRP A 10 16.29 -8.38 13.78
N MET A 11 16.39 -9.37 12.90
CA MET A 11 15.74 -9.32 11.58
C MET A 11 14.21 -9.35 11.71
N ALA A 12 13.66 -10.26 12.52
CA ALA A 12 12.22 -10.35 12.75
C ALA A 12 11.65 -9.02 13.29
N ARG A 13 12.32 -8.40 14.28
CA ARG A 13 11.88 -7.11 14.83
C ARG A 13 11.96 -5.96 13.81
N LYS A 14 12.98 -5.97 12.95
CA LYS A 14 13.16 -4.95 11.89
C LYS A 14 12.15 -5.12 10.75
N GLU A 15 11.73 -6.36 10.46
CA GLU A 15 10.65 -6.68 9.53
C GLU A 15 9.31 -6.14 10.05
N GLU A 16 9.00 -6.41 11.33
CA GLU A 16 7.79 -5.93 12.00
C GLU A 16 7.74 -4.40 12.11
N GLU A 17 8.87 -3.75 12.42
CA GLU A 17 8.94 -2.28 12.49
C GLU A 17 8.79 -1.62 11.11
N LYS A 18 9.28 -2.24 10.03
CA LYS A 18 9.06 -1.75 8.66
C LYS A 18 7.58 -1.81 8.29
N GLN A 19 6.94 -2.96 8.49
CA GLN A 19 5.51 -3.15 8.21
C GLN A 19 4.62 -2.26 9.07
N ASN A 20 4.96 -2.07 10.35
CA ASN A 20 4.22 -1.17 11.24
C ASN A 20 4.39 0.30 10.83
N SER A 21 5.59 0.71 10.40
CA SER A 21 5.84 2.09 9.96
C SER A 21 5.11 2.44 8.66
N SER A 22 4.99 1.52 7.70
CA SER A 22 4.28 1.75 6.44
C SER A 22 2.76 1.76 6.65
N ALA A 23 2.23 0.88 7.50
CA ALA A 23 0.81 0.88 7.88
C ALA A 23 0.39 2.16 8.62
N VAL A 24 1.22 2.66 9.55
CA VAL A 24 0.94 3.92 10.28
C VAL A 24 1.04 5.14 9.36
N LYS A 25 2.05 5.19 8.47
CA LYS A 25 2.15 6.23 7.44
C LYS A 25 0.93 6.19 6.50
N PHE A 26 0.47 5.00 6.16
CA PHE A 26 -0.70 4.80 5.30
C PHE A 26 -1.99 5.32 5.93
N ALA A 27 -2.26 4.95 7.18
CA ALA A 27 -3.48 5.37 7.88
C ALA A 27 -3.60 6.91 7.95
N ALA A 28 -2.48 7.61 8.15
CA ALA A 28 -2.44 9.06 8.17
C ALA A 28 -2.68 9.70 6.79
N GLU A 29 -2.16 9.08 5.72
CA GLU A 29 -2.22 9.59 4.34
C GLU A 29 -3.45 9.11 3.57
N PHE A 30 -4.20 8.13 4.12
CA PHE A 30 -5.37 7.52 3.47
C PHE A 30 -6.37 8.54 2.91
N PRO A 31 -6.77 9.61 3.64
CA PRO A 31 -7.68 10.61 3.09
C PRO A 31 -7.11 11.33 1.86
N ASN A 32 -5.80 11.62 1.86
CA ASN A 32 -5.13 12.28 0.74
C ASN A 32 -5.05 11.35 -0.49
N ILE A 33 -4.79 10.06 -0.25
CA ILE A 33 -4.80 9.02 -1.29
C ILE A 33 -6.18 8.95 -1.93
N VAL A 34 -7.24 8.85 -1.13
CA VAL A 34 -8.62 8.79 -1.62
C VAL A 34 -8.97 10.01 -2.49
N GLU A 35 -8.65 11.22 -2.03
CA GLU A 35 -8.92 12.46 -2.77
C GLU A 35 -8.19 12.47 -4.12
N ARG A 36 -6.91 12.10 -4.13
CA ARG A 36 -6.09 12.06 -5.34
C ARG A 36 -6.54 10.99 -6.33
N ILE A 37 -6.88 9.79 -5.85
CA ILE A 37 -7.40 8.73 -6.71
C ILE A 37 -8.74 9.16 -7.29
N LYS A 38 -9.65 9.74 -6.50
CA LYS A 38 -10.93 10.28 -7.02
C LYS A 38 -10.73 11.33 -8.10
N LYS A 39 -9.70 12.18 -7.96
CA LYS A 39 -9.35 13.20 -8.95
C LYS A 39 -8.73 12.60 -10.23
N SER A 40 -7.83 11.64 -10.10
CA SER A 40 -7.16 11.01 -11.24
C SER A 40 -8.03 9.95 -11.94
N ASN A 41 -9.02 9.41 -11.24
CA ASN A 41 -9.98 8.41 -11.67
C ASN A 41 -9.38 7.28 -12.53
N PRO A 42 -8.33 6.57 -12.07
CA PRO A 42 -7.81 5.41 -12.79
C PRO A 42 -8.89 4.34 -12.93
N THR A 43 -9.13 3.88 -14.16
CA THR A 43 -10.19 2.92 -14.50
C THR A 43 -9.73 1.46 -14.56
N LYS A 44 -8.41 1.22 -14.49
CA LYS A 44 -7.78 -0.10 -14.60
C LYS A 44 -6.86 -0.35 -13.42
N ARG A 45 -6.78 -1.59 -12.93
CA ARG A 45 -5.86 -1.98 -11.84
C ARG A 45 -4.43 -1.50 -12.08
N LYS A 46 -3.86 -1.78 -13.27
CA LYS A 46 -2.49 -1.35 -13.60
C LYS A 46 -2.27 0.16 -13.47
N SER A 47 -3.24 0.96 -13.90
CA SER A 47 -3.17 2.41 -13.81
C SER A 47 -3.24 2.88 -12.35
N LEU A 48 -4.07 2.24 -11.53
CA LEU A 48 -4.13 2.51 -10.08
C LEU A 48 -2.82 2.12 -9.39
N THR A 49 -2.26 0.95 -9.68
CA THR A 49 -0.98 0.50 -9.13
C THR A 49 0.13 1.49 -9.47
N SER A 50 0.27 1.89 -10.73
CA SER A 50 1.25 2.91 -11.13
C SER A 50 1.01 4.25 -10.44
N PHE A 51 -0.25 4.69 -10.34
CA PHE A 51 -0.59 5.94 -9.67
C PHE A 51 -0.21 5.94 -8.19
N ILE A 52 -0.52 4.86 -7.47
CA ILE A 52 -0.13 4.70 -6.06
C ILE A 52 1.41 4.65 -5.98
N LYS A 53 2.09 3.91 -6.86
CA LYS A 53 3.56 3.85 -6.88
C LYS A 53 4.19 5.24 -7.04
N ASP A 54 3.66 6.05 -7.96
CA ASP A 54 4.12 7.42 -8.19
C ASP A 54 3.84 8.34 -6.99
N MET A 55 2.70 8.15 -6.29
CA MET A 55 2.40 8.90 -5.07
C MET A 55 3.44 8.68 -3.95
N PHE A 56 4.02 7.48 -3.86
CA PHE A 56 4.95 7.11 -2.79
C PHE A 56 6.42 7.06 -3.21
N ASN A 57 6.73 7.32 -4.49
CA ASN A 57 8.09 7.30 -5.03
C ASN A 57 9.03 8.27 -4.29
N PHE A 58 8.51 9.43 -3.85
CA PHE A 58 9.28 10.43 -3.11
C PHE A 58 9.52 10.09 -1.62
N ARG A 59 8.93 9.00 -1.10
CA ARG A 59 8.91 8.70 0.35
C ARG A 59 9.55 7.36 0.73
N GLY A 60 10.36 6.80 -0.17
CA GLY A 60 11.07 5.53 0.02
C GLY A 60 10.59 4.40 -0.89
N GLY A 61 9.58 4.67 -1.73
CA GLY A 61 9.00 3.69 -2.64
C GLY A 61 8.17 2.64 -1.89
N PHE A 62 7.13 2.14 -2.54
CA PHE A 62 6.43 0.95 -2.07
C PHE A 62 6.84 -0.27 -2.89
N THR A 63 6.96 -1.38 -2.18
CA THR A 63 6.98 -2.71 -2.79
C THR A 63 5.62 -3.02 -3.41
N ASP A 64 5.58 -3.95 -4.36
CA ASP A 64 4.32 -4.29 -5.03
C ASP A 64 3.32 -4.91 -4.03
N ASP A 65 3.79 -5.63 -3.01
CA ASP A 65 2.97 -6.18 -1.91
C ASP A 65 2.30 -5.06 -1.09
N GLU A 66 3.05 -4.00 -0.74
CA GLU A 66 2.49 -2.86 -0.01
C GLU A 66 1.43 -2.12 -0.85
N ILE A 67 1.61 -2.04 -2.17
CA ILE A 67 0.60 -1.44 -3.06
C ILE A 67 -0.68 -2.28 -3.09
N ASP A 68 -0.54 -3.60 -3.14
CA ASP A 68 -1.70 -4.51 -3.08
C ASP A 68 -2.42 -4.41 -1.72
N ASP A 69 -1.71 -4.20 -0.62
CA ASP A 69 -2.29 -3.88 0.68
C ASP A 69 -3.07 -2.56 0.66
N VAL A 70 -2.52 -1.51 0.02
CA VAL A 70 -3.23 -0.23 -0.17
C VAL A 70 -4.53 -0.43 -0.94
N ILE A 71 -4.49 -1.16 -2.05
CA ILE A 71 -5.67 -1.44 -2.87
C ILE A 71 -6.71 -2.20 -2.06
N SER A 72 -6.28 -3.20 -1.29
CA SER A 72 -7.14 -3.97 -0.40
C SER A 72 -7.80 -3.10 0.67
N GLN A 73 -7.08 -2.12 1.23
CA GLN A 73 -7.64 -1.17 2.20
C GLN A 73 -8.66 -0.23 1.55
N LEU A 74 -8.41 0.24 0.31
CA LEU A 74 -9.37 1.06 -0.44
C LEU A 74 -10.67 0.29 -0.73
N GLN A 75 -10.58 -1.01 -0.99
CA GLN A 75 -11.75 -1.88 -1.15
C GLN A 75 -12.51 -2.09 0.17
N LYS A 76 -11.78 -2.40 1.27
CA LYS A 76 -12.38 -2.58 2.60
C LYS A 76 -13.13 -1.32 3.07
N GLN A 77 -12.61 -0.15 2.76
CA GLN A 77 -13.21 1.15 3.09
C GLN A 77 -14.32 1.57 2.11
N LYS A 78 -14.67 0.71 1.14
CA LYS A 78 -15.67 0.97 0.09
C LYS A 78 -15.41 2.28 -0.67
N VAL A 79 -14.15 2.57 -0.96
CA VAL A 79 -13.77 3.70 -1.83
C VAL A 79 -13.79 3.26 -3.29
N ILE A 80 -13.32 2.04 -3.53
CA ILE A 80 -13.28 1.42 -4.85
C ILE A 80 -13.76 -0.03 -4.75
N GLU A 81 -14.28 -0.54 -5.85
CA GLU A 81 -14.57 -1.94 -6.11
C GLU A 81 -13.85 -2.35 -7.40
N MET A 82 -13.50 -3.63 -7.52
CA MET A 82 -12.82 -4.14 -8.70
C MET A 82 -13.64 -5.26 -9.31
N ASP A 83 -13.96 -5.09 -10.58
CA ASP A 83 -14.71 -6.06 -11.39
C ASP A 83 -13.79 -7.22 -11.83
N ASP A 84 -14.39 -8.34 -12.26
CA ASP A 84 -13.71 -9.58 -12.68
C ASP A 84 -12.71 -9.35 -13.84
N ILE A 85 -12.92 -8.27 -14.60
CA ILE A 85 -12.09 -7.87 -15.75
C ILE A 85 -10.95 -6.91 -15.31
N GLY A 86 -10.83 -6.61 -14.02
CA GLY A 86 -9.81 -5.70 -13.47
C GLY A 86 -10.12 -4.21 -13.69
N ARG A 87 -11.40 -3.88 -13.90
CA ARG A 87 -11.91 -2.50 -13.97
C ARG A 87 -12.18 -1.98 -12.57
N ILE A 88 -11.89 -0.71 -12.34
CA ILE A 88 -12.12 -0.05 -11.06
C ILE A 88 -13.43 0.71 -11.12
N ILE A 89 -14.30 0.43 -10.16
CA ILE A 89 -15.58 1.11 -9.94
C ILE A 89 -15.44 1.93 -8.66
N TYR A 90 -15.83 3.20 -8.69
CA TYR A 90 -15.80 4.07 -7.51
C TYR A 90 -17.16 4.05 -6.83
N LEU A 91 -17.16 3.90 -5.51
CA LEU A 91 -18.35 3.83 -4.68
C LEU A 91 -18.65 5.16 -3.98
#